data_AF-A0A959Y3B9-F1
#
_entry.id   AF-A0A959Y3B9-F1
#
_cell.length_a   1.000
_cell.length_b   1.000
_cell.length_c   1.000
_cell.angle_alpha   90.00
_cell.angle_beta   90.00
_cell.angle_gamma   90.00
#
_symmetry.space_group_name_H-M   'P 1'
#
loop_
_entity.id
_entity.type
_entity.pdbx_description
1 polymer ?
#
loop_
_entity_poly.entity_id
_entity_poly.type
_entity_poly.pdbx_seq_one_letter_code
_entity_poly.pdbx_strand_id
1 'polypeptide(L)'
;DSLVTLYCFDNQLSVLPALPDTLDLLNCQTNLITGLPALPGQLRNLLCQNNPIDCLPLLPNSLQGIVCTSTNISCLPNVPTSFNAQQSSLGFPLTVCNVLSPCLPGVEAISGNVFLDANGNGQREPGEGPFTNAVVEAQPGNLLTAPDAAGDYLLPADTGTFTVDGQDVLYHARTTNPATVTLASLQVDSL
;
A
#
# COMPACT_ATOMS: atom_id res chain seq x y z
N ASP A 1 19.47 2.04 -18.94
CA ASP A 1 19.15 0.65 -19.28
C ASP A 1 17.77 0.54 -19.90
N SER A 2 17.56 -0.38 -20.82
CA SER A 2 16.32 -0.55 -21.61
C SER A 2 15.58 -1.85 -21.28
N LEU A 3 15.83 -2.45 -20.11
CA LEU A 3 15.23 -3.74 -19.76
C LEU A 3 13.75 -3.53 -19.41
N VAL A 4 12.87 -4.15 -20.20
CA VAL A 4 11.41 -4.05 -20.05
C VAL A 4 10.84 -5.29 -19.36
N THR A 5 11.48 -6.44 -19.53
CA THR A 5 10.99 -7.70 -18.96
C THR A 5 12.16 -8.48 -18.37
N LEU A 6 11.98 -8.96 -17.14
CA LEU A 6 12.97 -9.76 -16.43
C LEU A 6 12.37 -11.12 -16.04
N TYR A 7 12.93 -12.18 -16.62
CA TYR A 7 12.67 -13.57 -16.23
C TYR A 7 13.88 -14.10 -15.45
N CYS A 8 13.68 -14.44 -14.19
CA CYS A 8 14.69 -15.04 -13.31
C CYS A 8 14.11 -16.17 -12.44
N PHE A 9 13.01 -16.77 -12.91
CA PHE A 9 12.31 -17.84 -12.21
C PHE A 9 13.09 -19.16 -12.19
N ASP A 10 12.70 -20.08 -11.30
CA ASP A 10 13.30 -21.41 -11.13
C ASP A 10 14.82 -21.36 -10.90
N ASN A 11 15.24 -20.53 -9.94
CA ASN A 11 16.63 -20.36 -9.55
C ASN A 11 16.79 -20.51 -8.02
N GLN A 12 17.96 -20.17 -7.50
CA GLN A 12 18.27 -20.18 -6.06
C GLN A 12 18.55 -18.77 -5.56
N LEU A 13 17.95 -17.75 -6.18
CA LEU A 13 18.16 -16.36 -5.80
C LEU A 13 17.58 -16.13 -4.41
N SER A 14 18.39 -15.55 -3.51
CA SER A 14 17.92 -15.11 -2.20
C SER A 14 17.60 -13.62 -2.15
N VAL A 15 18.04 -12.86 -3.16
CA VAL A 15 17.86 -11.41 -3.26
C VAL A 15 17.85 -11.00 -4.73
N LEU A 16 17.14 -9.91 -5.04
CA LEU A 16 17.22 -9.22 -6.34
C LEU A 16 17.93 -7.88 -6.18
N PRO A 17 18.73 -7.46 -7.19
CA PRO A 17 19.30 -6.11 -7.21
C PRO A 17 18.21 -5.06 -7.45
N ALA A 18 18.58 -3.77 -7.39
CA ALA A 18 17.70 -2.69 -7.80
C ALA A 18 17.14 -2.92 -9.22
N LEU A 19 15.84 -2.70 -9.38
CA LEU A 19 15.14 -2.93 -10.64
C LEU A 19 15.21 -1.66 -11.50
N PRO A 20 15.36 -1.79 -12.84
CA PRO A 20 15.38 -0.64 -13.73
C PRO A 20 13.99 0.00 -13.86
N ASP A 21 13.93 1.33 -13.95
CA ASP A 21 12.67 2.11 -14.04
C ASP A 21 11.81 1.79 -15.26
N THR A 22 12.40 1.16 -16.28
CA THR A 22 11.73 0.74 -17.52
C THR A 22 11.03 -0.62 -17.40
N LEU A 23 11.17 -1.32 -16.27
CA LEU A 23 10.66 -2.68 -16.12
C LEU A 23 9.13 -2.68 -16.05
N ASP A 24 8.51 -3.42 -16.97
CA ASP A 24 7.07 -3.62 -17.10
C ASP A 24 6.62 -4.96 -16.50
N LEU A 25 7.46 -6.00 -16.60
CA LEU A 25 7.18 -7.33 -16.08
C LEU A 25 8.39 -7.91 -15.33
N LEU A 26 8.13 -8.38 -14.10
CA LEU A 26 9.05 -9.15 -13.29
C LEU A 26 8.49 -10.55 -13.02
N ASN A 27 9.21 -11.57 -13.46
CA ASN A 27 8.94 -12.96 -13.10
C ASN A 27 10.14 -13.56 -12.36
N CYS A 28 9.98 -13.69 -11.04
CA CYS A 28 10.98 -14.18 -10.09
C CYS A 28 10.47 -15.39 -9.28
N GLN A 29 9.43 -16.07 -9.76
CA GLN A 29 8.83 -17.20 -9.06
C GLN A 29 9.82 -18.35 -8.83
N THR A 30 9.54 -19.20 -7.84
CA THR A 30 10.35 -20.39 -7.51
C THR A 30 11.82 -20.02 -7.28
N ASN A 31 12.05 -19.26 -6.22
CA ASN A 31 13.38 -18.86 -5.75
C ASN A 31 13.41 -18.95 -4.21
N LEU A 32 14.45 -18.38 -3.59
CA LEU A 32 14.62 -18.28 -2.14
C LEU A 32 14.54 -16.82 -1.66
N ILE A 33 13.85 -15.96 -2.42
CA ILE A 33 13.78 -14.52 -2.15
C ILE A 33 12.96 -14.28 -0.88
N THR A 34 13.54 -13.60 0.10
CA THR A 34 12.84 -13.25 1.35
C THR A 34 12.20 -11.87 1.33
N GLY A 35 12.57 -11.02 0.36
CA GLY A 35 12.00 -9.69 0.17
C GLY A 35 12.33 -9.13 -1.21
N LEU A 36 11.43 -8.32 -1.75
CA LEU A 36 11.62 -7.65 -3.04
C LEU A 36 12.24 -6.24 -2.86
N PRO A 37 13.08 -5.79 -3.80
CA PRO A 37 13.50 -4.38 -3.85
C PRO A 37 12.32 -3.47 -4.19
N ALA A 38 12.52 -2.15 -4.13
CA ALA A 38 11.52 -1.18 -4.58
C ALA A 38 11.05 -1.50 -6.02
N LEU A 39 9.73 -1.47 -6.22
CA LEU A 39 9.13 -1.79 -7.50
C LEU A 39 9.10 -0.54 -8.40
N PRO A 40 9.51 -0.64 -9.68
CA PRO A 40 9.45 0.46 -10.61
C PRO A 40 8.04 1.00 -10.79
N GLY A 41 7.88 2.32 -10.88
CA GLY A 41 6.58 2.99 -10.98
C GLY A 41 5.75 2.64 -12.22
N GLN A 42 6.33 1.95 -13.22
CA GLN A 42 5.64 1.48 -14.42
C GLN A 42 5.40 -0.03 -14.46
N LEU A 43 5.81 -0.78 -13.42
CA LEU A 43 5.65 -2.23 -13.38
C LEU A 43 4.15 -2.58 -13.47
N ARG A 44 3.79 -3.45 -14.42
CA ARG A 44 2.41 -3.89 -14.65
C ARG A 44 2.14 -5.29 -14.12
N ASN A 45 3.15 -6.17 -14.15
CA ASN A 45 3.00 -7.57 -13.80
C ASN A 45 4.12 -8.04 -12.87
N LEU A 46 3.74 -8.63 -11.73
CA LEU A 46 4.65 -9.21 -10.75
C LEU A 46 4.29 -10.68 -10.50
N LEU A 47 5.22 -11.59 -10.83
CA LEU A 47 5.11 -13.01 -10.52
C LEU A 47 6.23 -13.35 -9.52
N CYS A 48 5.87 -13.53 -8.26
CA CYS A 48 6.79 -13.82 -7.16
C CYS A 48 6.41 -15.06 -6.33
N GLN A 49 5.46 -15.86 -6.81
CA GLN A 49 5.01 -17.08 -6.14
C GLN A 49 6.14 -18.07 -5.86
N ASN A 50 5.93 -18.96 -4.88
CA ASN A 50 6.91 -19.94 -4.42
C ASN A 50 8.24 -19.26 -3.99
N ASN A 51 8.14 -18.23 -3.17
CA ASN A 51 9.27 -17.61 -2.49
C ASN A 51 8.92 -17.42 -1.01
N PRO A 52 9.88 -17.50 -0.08
CA PRO A 52 9.66 -17.22 1.33
C PRO A 52 9.56 -15.70 1.62
N ILE A 53 8.78 -14.97 0.82
CA ILE A 53 8.55 -13.54 1.01
C ILE A 53 7.54 -13.36 2.14
N ASP A 54 7.93 -12.62 3.17
CA ASP A 54 7.03 -12.28 4.26
C ASP A 54 6.22 -11.01 3.94
N CYS A 55 6.86 -10.01 3.32
CA CYS A 55 6.29 -8.69 3.06
C CYS A 55 6.55 -8.20 1.63
N LEU A 56 5.58 -7.46 1.06
CA LEU A 56 5.75 -6.76 -0.20
C LEU A 56 6.16 -5.30 0.03
N PRO A 57 7.02 -4.72 -0.83
CA PRO A 57 7.16 -3.27 -0.94
C PRO A 57 5.86 -2.64 -1.48
N LEU A 58 5.75 -1.32 -1.42
CA LEU A 58 4.61 -0.60 -1.99
C LEU A 58 4.39 -1.00 -3.46
N LEU A 59 3.14 -1.29 -3.79
CA LEU A 59 2.74 -1.69 -5.13
C LEU A 59 2.50 -0.42 -5.97
N PRO A 60 3.13 -0.28 -7.15
CA PRO A 60 2.97 0.90 -7.99
C PRO A 60 1.56 0.96 -8.57
N ASN A 61 1.02 2.17 -8.78
CA ASN A 61 -0.34 2.38 -9.29
C ASN A 61 -0.59 1.79 -10.70
N SER A 62 0.49 1.53 -11.45
CA SER A 62 0.49 0.84 -12.75
C SER A 62 0.28 -0.67 -12.66
N LEU A 63 0.43 -1.28 -11.48
CA LEU A 63 0.40 -2.72 -11.32
C LEU A 63 -1.03 -3.24 -11.57
N GLN A 64 -1.13 -4.17 -12.53
CA GLN A 64 -2.38 -4.76 -12.98
C GLN A 64 -2.56 -6.17 -12.43
N GLY A 65 -1.50 -6.97 -12.46
CA GLY A 65 -1.50 -8.36 -12.04
C GLY A 65 -0.38 -8.66 -11.05
N ILE A 66 -0.73 -9.38 -9.99
CA ILE A 66 0.23 -9.94 -9.03
C ILE A 66 -0.08 -11.41 -8.74
N VAL A 67 0.93 -12.26 -8.82
CA VAL A 67 0.86 -13.66 -8.41
C VAL A 67 1.88 -13.88 -7.31
N CYS A 68 1.40 -14.06 -6.08
CA CYS A 68 2.21 -14.25 -4.88
C CYS A 68 1.74 -15.44 -4.02
N THR A 69 1.12 -16.44 -4.66
CA THR A 69 0.76 -17.70 -4.00
C THR A 69 1.98 -18.42 -3.44
N SER A 70 1.79 -19.24 -2.40
CA SER A 70 2.88 -19.97 -1.75
C SER A 70 4.02 -19.06 -1.26
N THR A 71 3.64 -17.90 -0.72
CA THR A 71 4.52 -16.99 0.06
C THR A 71 4.01 -16.93 1.50
N ASN A 72 4.68 -16.18 2.37
CA ASN A 72 4.24 -15.93 3.74
C ASN A 72 3.42 -14.62 3.87
N ILE A 73 3.06 -14.00 2.75
CA ILE A 73 2.29 -12.75 2.71
C ILE A 73 0.84 -13.03 3.15
N SER A 74 0.33 -12.22 4.07
CA SER A 74 -1.06 -12.29 4.54
C SER A 74 -1.89 -11.05 4.24
N CYS A 75 -1.26 -9.98 3.77
CA CYS A 75 -1.89 -8.70 3.45
C CYS A 75 -1.08 -7.94 2.39
N LEU A 76 -1.73 -7.03 1.66
CA LEU A 76 -1.08 -6.12 0.72
C LEU A 76 -0.73 -4.79 1.40
N PRO A 77 0.41 -4.16 1.08
CA PRO A 77 0.77 -2.86 1.64
C PRO A 77 -0.17 -1.74 1.15
N ASN A 78 -0.69 -1.86 -0.06
CA ASN A 78 -1.70 -0.99 -0.66
C ASN A 78 -2.43 -1.74 -1.79
N VAL A 79 -3.55 -1.20 -2.27
CA VAL A 79 -4.23 -1.68 -3.49
C VAL A 79 -4.02 -0.66 -4.60
N PRO A 80 -3.23 -0.97 -5.65
CA PRO A 80 -3.00 -0.08 -6.79
C PRO A 80 -4.28 0.31 -7.53
N THR A 81 -4.32 1.53 -8.09
CA THR A 81 -5.46 1.99 -8.91
C THR A 81 -5.80 1.07 -10.09
N SER A 82 -4.79 0.45 -10.70
CA SER A 82 -4.96 -0.41 -11.88
C SER A 82 -5.11 -1.89 -11.51
N PHE A 83 -5.24 -2.21 -10.22
CA PHE A 83 -5.29 -3.59 -9.74
C PHE A 83 -6.47 -4.35 -10.34
N ASN A 84 -6.17 -5.47 -11.00
CA ASN A 84 -7.17 -6.34 -11.58
C ASN A 84 -7.21 -7.68 -10.83
N ALA A 85 -8.28 -7.88 -10.06
CA ALA A 85 -8.49 -9.11 -9.29
C ALA A 85 -8.58 -10.37 -10.16
N GLN A 86 -9.02 -10.26 -11.42
CA GLN A 86 -9.08 -11.39 -12.36
C GLN A 86 -7.71 -11.79 -12.91
N GLN A 87 -6.72 -10.88 -12.86
CA GLN A 87 -5.33 -11.12 -13.28
C GLN A 87 -4.39 -11.41 -12.11
N SER A 88 -4.92 -11.47 -10.90
CA SER A 88 -4.13 -11.60 -9.67
C SER A 88 -4.46 -12.88 -8.93
N SER A 89 -3.46 -13.45 -8.26
CA SER A 89 -3.61 -14.62 -7.40
C SER A 89 -2.74 -14.44 -6.16
N LEU A 90 -3.40 -14.10 -5.05
CA LEU A 90 -2.72 -13.75 -3.79
C LEU A 90 -2.41 -14.97 -2.93
N GLY A 91 -3.26 -16.00 -2.98
CA GLY A 91 -3.21 -17.12 -2.03
C GLY A 91 -3.82 -16.81 -0.66
N PHE A 92 -4.35 -15.60 -0.47
CA PHE A 92 -5.08 -15.15 0.71
C PHE A 92 -6.23 -14.20 0.31
N PRO A 93 -7.23 -13.96 1.17
CA PRO A 93 -8.30 -12.99 0.89
C PRO A 93 -7.72 -11.59 0.71
N LEU A 94 -8.21 -10.82 -0.27
CA LEU A 94 -7.76 -9.44 -0.51
C LEU A 94 -7.93 -8.59 0.76
N THR A 95 -6.81 -8.35 1.43
CA THR A 95 -6.72 -7.68 2.74
C THR A 95 -5.55 -6.71 2.68
N VAL A 96 -5.76 -5.48 3.16
CA VAL A 96 -4.71 -4.46 3.26
C VAL A 96 -4.06 -4.55 4.65
N CYS A 97 -2.74 -4.39 4.70
CA CYS A 97 -1.99 -4.44 5.95
C CYS A 97 -2.41 -3.28 6.87
N ASN A 98 -2.44 -3.56 8.17
CA ASN A 98 -2.73 -2.61 9.25
C ASN A 98 -1.67 -2.69 10.35
N VAL A 99 -1.84 -1.92 11.42
CA VAL A 99 -0.89 -1.86 12.55
C VAL A 99 -0.69 -3.19 13.29
N LEU A 100 -1.59 -4.16 13.10
CA LEU A 100 -1.48 -5.51 13.67
C LEU A 100 -0.85 -6.51 12.68
N SER A 101 -0.59 -6.08 11.46
CA SER A 101 -0.03 -6.94 10.42
C SER A 101 1.48 -7.16 10.65
N PRO A 102 2.01 -8.37 10.40
CA PRO A 102 3.44 -8.66 10.54
C PRO A 102 4.30 -7.82 9.59
N CYS A 103 3.68 -7.33 8.53
CA CYS A 103 4.24 -6.42 7.55
C CYS A 103 3.66 -5.03 7.74
N LEU A 104 4.14 -4.34 8.78
CA LEU A 104 4.17 -2.89 8.76
C LEU A 104 5.33 -2.53 7.83
N PRO A 105 5.07 -1.98 6.64
CA PRO A 105 6.17 -1.43 5.91
C PRO A 105 6.74 -0.31 6.81
N GLY A 106 8.05 -0.27 7.00
CA GLY A 106 8.74 0.85 7.67
C GLY A 106 8.70 2.11 6.79
N VAL A 107 7.54 2.36 6.18
CA VAL A 107 7.28 3.37 5.18
C VAL A 107 6.75 4.61 5.84
N GLU A 108 6.96 5.71 5.15
CA GLU A 108 6.18 6.91 5.34
C GLU A 108 4.71 6.55 5.15
N ALA A 109 3.87 6.97 6.09
CA ALA A 109 2.46 6.67 6.07
C ALA A 109 1.71 7.91 6.52
N ILE A 110 0.55 8.12 5.91
CA ILE A 110 -0.37 9.15 6.33
C ILE A 110 -1.16 8.57 7.50
N SER A 111 -1.09 9.20 8.65
CA SER A 111 -1.86 8.80 9.83
C SER A 111 -2.82 9.90 10.26
N GLY A 112 -3.93 9.51 10.86
CA GLY A 112 -4.87 10.45 11.47
C GLY A 112 -5.94 9.74 12.28
N ASN A 113 -6.92 10.51 12.73
CA ASN A 113 -8.08 10.01 13.45
C ASN A 113 -9.37 10.44 12.72
N VAL A 114 -10.36 9.55 12.70
CA VAL A 114 -11.73 9.84 12.26
C VAL A 114 -12.67 9.77 13.46
N PHE A 115 -13.50 10.80 13.58
CA PHE A 115 -14.35 11.03 14.75
C PHE A 115 -15.74 11.47 14.32
N LEU A 116 -16.72 11.24 15.20
CA LEU A 116 -18.06 11.78 15.06
C LEU A 116 -18.05 13.24 15.52
N ASP A 117 -18.10 14.16 14.56
CA ASP A 117 -18.20 15.59 14.82
C ASP A 117 -19.64 15.96 15.23
N ALA A 118 -19.85 16.15 16.52
CA ALA A 118 -21.19 16.37 17.09
C ALA A 118 -21.66 17.82 16.93
N ASN A 119 -20.73 18.77 16.79
CA ASN A 119 -21.03 20.20 16.77
C ASN A 119 -20.84 20.84 15.37
N GLY A 120 -20.30 20.08 14.42
CA GLY A 120 -20.12 20.46 13.02
C GLY A 120 -18.93 21.38 12.76
N ASN A 121 -17.96 21.47 13.68
CA ASN A 121 -16.84 22.42 13.58
C ASN A 121 -15.56 21.83 12.95
N GLY A 122 -15.55 20.53 12.65
CA GLY A 122 -14.42 19.82 12.05
C GLY A 122 -13.21 19.64 12.98
N GLN A 123 -13.37 19.78 14.30
CA GLN A 123 -12.32 19.60 15.30
C GLN A 123 -12.68 18.50 16.27
N ARG A 124 -11.71 17.60 16.54
CA ARG A 124 -11.90 16.51 17.50
C ARG A 124 -11.94 17.04 18.94
N GLU A 125 -13.04 16.85 19.63
CA GLU A 125 -13.28 17.37 20.98
C GLU A 125 -13.53 16.28 22.04
N PRO A 126 -13.34 16.59 23.34
CA PRO A 126 -13.75 15.69 24.42
C PRO A 126 -15.24 15.40 24.38
N GLY A 127 -15.61 14.13 24.24
CA GLY A 127 -17.01 13.67 24.12
C GLY A 127 -17.37 13.17 22.72
N GLU A 128 -16.51 13.42 21.73
CA GLU A 128 -16.66 12.87 20.39
C GLU A 128 -16.07 11.47 20.30
N GLY A 129 -16.91 10.53 19.87
CA GLY A 129 -16.53 9.13 19.72
C GLY A 129 -15.80 8.85 18.40
N PRO A 130 -15.09 7.72 18.30
CA PRO A 130 -14.46 7.31 17.05
C PRO A 130 -15.51 6.99 15.98
N PHE A 131 -15.23 7.33 14.72
CA PHE A 131 -16.07 6.95 13.60
C PHE A 131 -15.49 5.75 12.84
N THR A 132 -15.70 4.55 13.38
CA THR A 132 -15.05 3.31 12.90
C THR A 132 -15.54 2.82 11.54
N ASN A 133 -16.65 3.35 11.03
CA ASN A 133 -17.21 2.98 9.71
C ASN A 133 -16.71 3.88 8.57
N ALA A 134 -15.76 4.78 8.85
CA ALA A 134 -15.17 5.62 7.83
C ALA A 134 -14.34 4.81 6.84
N VAL A 135 -14.26 5.30 5.60
CA VAL A 135 -13.22 4.92 4.66
C VAL A 135 -12.44 6.21 4.36
N VAL A 136 -11.13 6.18 4.62
CA VAL A 136 -10.23 7.29 4.34
C VAL A 136 -9.55 7.01 3.00
N GLU A 137 -9.51 8.02 2.15
CA GLU A 137 -8.90 7.98 0.83
C GLU A 137 -7.79 9.02 0.73
N ALA A 138 -6.69 8.67 0.03
CA ALA A 138 -5.71 9.63 -0.43
C ALA A 138 -5.52 9.59 -1.96
N GLN A 139 -5.43 10.78 -2.54
CA GLN A 139 -5.16 11.02 -3.96
C GLN A 139 -3.85 11.79 -4.14
N PRO A 140 -3.02 11.54 -5.16
CA PRO A 140 -3.25 10.59 -6.24
C PRO A 140 -3.04 9.14 -5.77
N GLY A 141 -3.74 8.20 -6.43
CA GLY A 141 -3.50 6.76 -6.23
C GLY A 141 -4.64 5.99 -5.59
N ASN A 142 -5.78 6.63 -5.29
CA ASN A 142 -6.97 5.97 -4.72
C ASN A 142 -6.60 5.06 -3.55
N LEU A 143 -5.70 5.53 -2.68
CA LEU A 143 -5.20 4.75 -1.56
C LEU A 143 -6.31 4.74 -0.51
N LEU A 144 -6.79 3.56 -0.13
CA LEU A 144 -7.88 3.42 0.84
C LEU A 144 -7.37 2.78 2.13
N THR A 145 -7.83 3.29 3.27
CA THR A 145 -7.68 2.67 4.57
C THR A 145 -8.95 2.79 5.39
N ALA A 146 -9.07 1.95 6.41
CA ALA A 146 -10.12 2.01 7.40
C ALA A 146 -9.50 2.23 8.79
N PRO A 147 -10.16 2.98 9.67
CA PRO A 147 -9.68 3.18 11.03
C PRO A 147 -9.82 1.90 11.87
N ASP A 148 -9.08 1.86 12.97
CA ASP A 148 -9.26 0.88 14.02
C ASP A 148 -10.44 1.22 14.96
N ALA A 149 -10.58 0.46 16.06
CA ALA A 149 -11.63 0.66 17.04
C ALA A 149 -11.52 1.99 17.82
N ALA A 150 -10.35 2.63 17.83
CA ALA A 150 -10.10 3.95 18.41
C ALA A 150 -10.32 5.09 17.39
N GLY A 151 -10.65 4.76 16.14
CA GLY A 151 -10.80 5.73 15.06
C GLY A 151 -9.47 6.11 14.42
N ASP A 152 -8.37 5.46 14.80
CA ASP A 152 -7.04 5.77 14.29
C ASP A 152 -6.78 5.00 13.00
N TYR A 153 -6.27 5.68 11.98
CA TYR A 153 -5.91 5.05 10.71
C TYR A 153 -4.45 5.25 10.38
N LEU A 154 -3.92 4.30 9.63
CA LEU A 154 -2.64 4.38 8.97
C LEU A 154 -2.85 4.06 7.50
N LEU A 155 -2.37 4.93 6.62
CA LEU A 155 -2.44 4.80 5.18
C LEU A 155 -1.01 4.78 4.62
N PRO A 156 -0.45 3.58 4.37
CA PRO A 156 0.84 3.45 3.71
C PRO A 156 0.82 4.14 2.35
N ALA A 157 1.77 5.06 2.14
CA ALA A 157 1.90 5.82 0.89
C ALA A 157 3.38 6.06 0.58
N ASP A 158 3.73 6.20 -0.70
CA ASP A 158 5.10 6.58 -1.06
C ASP A 158 5.34 8.07 -0.76
N THR A 159 6.57 8.51 -0.96
CA THR A 159 6.92 9.92 -1.07
C THR A 159 6.07 10.61 -2.15
N GLY A 160 5.61 11.82 -1.86
CA GLY A 160 4.68 12.53 -2.72
C GLY A 160 3.81 13.50 -1.95
N THR A 161 2.96 14.22 -2.67
CA THR A 161 1.93 15.08 -2.07
C THR A 161 0.57 14.48 -2.34
N PHE A 162 -0.18 14.28 -1.27
CA PHE A 162 -1.48 13.65 -1.27
C PHE A 162 -2.55 14.60 -0.73
N THR A 163 -3.73 14.54 -1.33
CA THR A 163 -4.98 15.06 -0.79
C THR A 163 -5.70 13.91 -0.11
N VAL A 164 -5.91 14.02 1.20
CA VAL A 164 -6.52 13.01 2.07
C VAL A 164 -7.91 13.47 2.45
N ASP A 165 -8.90 12.61 2.28
CA ASP A 165 -10.30 12.90 2.60
C ASP A 165 -11.05 11.63 3.05
N GLY A 166 -12.19 11.79 3.71
CA GLY A 166 -13.12 10.70 3.97
C GLY A 166 -14.05 10.48 2.77
N GLN A 167 -14.37 9.24 2.46
CA GLN A 167 -15.43 8.89 1.51
C GLN A 167 -16.82 9.22 2.08
N ASP A 168 -17.80 9.43 1.20
CA ASP A 168 -19.18 9.70 1.63
C ASP A 168 -19.77 8.47 2.34
N VAL A 169 -20.29 8.70 3.54
CA VAL A 169 -21.00 7.68 4.32
C VAL A 169 -22.46 8.09 4.46
N LEU A 170 -23.37 7.17 4.16
CA LEU A 170 -24.81 7.41 4.23
C LEU A 170 -25.19 7.93 5.63
N TYR A 171 -26.05 8.97 5.65
CA TYR A 171 -26.52 9.66 6.86
C TYR A 171 -25.46 10.45 7.65
N HIS A 172 -24.26 10.64 7.12
CA HIS A 172 -23.21 11.46 7.72
C HIS A 172 -22.83 12.60 6.78
N ALA A 173 -22.50 13.77 7.35
CA ALA A 173 -21.99 14.92 6.60
C ALA A 173 -20.50 15.11 6.92
N ARG A 174 -19.71 15.48 5.91
CA ARG A 174 -18.32 15.88 6.09
C ARG A 174 -18.24 17.31 6.57
N THR A 175 -17.51 17.52 7.66
CA THR A 175 -17.33 18.84 8.31
C THR A 175 -15.88 19.31 8.25
N THR A 176 -14.94 18.43 7.91
CA THR A 176 -13.54 18.73 7.62
C THR A 176 -13.32 18.91 6.13
N ASN A 177 -12.48 19.87 5.75
CA ASN A 177 -11.98 19.96 4.37
C ASN A 177 -10.93 18.86 4.10
N PRO A 178 -10.73 18.45 2.84
CA PRO A 178 -9.62 17.58 2.46
C PRO A 178 -8.28 18.15 2.93
N ALA A 179 -7.43 17.29 3.49
CA ALA A 179 -6.12 17.66 4.01
C ALA A 179 -5.03 17.41 2.97
N THR A 180 -4.07 18.31 2.83
CA THR A 180 -2.88 18.09 2.01
C THR A 180 -1.73 17.59 2.87
N VAL A 181 -1.19 16.42 2.56
CA VAL A 181 -0.09 15.77 3.28
C VAL A 181 1.05 15.50 2.30
N THR A 182 2.26 15.96 2.62
CA THR A 182 3.46 15.69 1.84
C THR A 182 4.35 14.73 2.60
N LEU A 183 4.60 13.56 2.00
CA LEU A 183 5.59 12.58 2.44
C LEU A 183 6.88 12.84 1.64
N ALA A 184 8.00 13.02 2.33
CA ALA A 184 9.27 13.35 1.72
C ALA A 184 10.32 12.35 2.18
N SER A 185 11.07 11.78 1.23
CA SER A 185 12.10 10.78 1.52
C SER A 185 13.00 11.26 2.65
N LEU A 186 13.08 10.48 3.72
CA LEU A 186 14.19 10.62 4.67
C LEU A 186 15.51 10.34 3.92
N GLN A 187 16.25 11.40 3.58
CA GLN A 187 17.61 11.26 3.03
C GLN A 187 18.48 10.54 4.07
N VAL A 188 18.97 9.36 3.73
CA VAL A 188 20.10 8.74 4.42
C VAL A 188 21.34 9.10 3.63
N ASP A 189 21.94 10.25 3.96
CA ASP A 189 23.24 10.62 3.43
C ASP A 189 24.31 9.70 4.06
N SER A 190 24.89 8.80 3.26
CA SER A 190 26.15 8.15 3.60
C SER A 190 27.28 8.93 2.92
N LEU A 191 28.14 9.58 3.71
CA LEU A 191 29.43 10.11 3.25
C LEU A 191 30.30 8.99 2.66
#